data_AF-A0A7Z9G5F9-F1
#
_entry.id   AF-A0A7Z9G5F9-F1
#
_cell.length_a   1.000
_cell.length_b   1.000
_cell.length_c   1.000
_cell.angle_alpha   90.00
_cell.angle_beta   90.00
_cell.angle_gamma   90.00
#
_symmetry.space_group_name_H-M   'P 1'
#
loop_
_entity.id
_entity.type
_entity.pdbx_description
1 polymer ?
#
loop_
_entity_poly.entity_id
_entity_poly.type
_entity_poly.pdbx_seq_one_letter_code
_entity_poly.pdbx_strand_id
1 'polypeptide(L)'
;MNRALFFFALLATSTVGCATSSKLGAEGPPRATLEVVNQTNYLQQIALDGWTLGTIERGKRARFRRLRPGVWGFSALSSVGARTTRKIPLIRGQIARWNLLPKEAGTEFPVPPGFAEITLVNQAKRDLTVHLLGRPAQSLFSGDTLRLLDIEPGARQLVIEVPGTSYHREMPLTVDAKATLSIDLTVDVGSIQIWNSTGEKVQLLLDGMVQPLIENGTSHELSDVLVGVRQLRAHGLKTGRKYYKTLSMDPNEKLSWDLSASEGRLEVVNKSGDDVSVAVDGKDVGTLSATQSRSFVDLPLGHRRVTATGQSSRYQWTINMPLQSGQSHR
;
A
#
# COMPACT_ATOMS: atom_id res chain seq x y z
N MET A 1 -39.12 27.99 31.92
CA MET A 1 -38.46 29.04 31.11
C MET A 1 -37.07 28.57 30.71
N ASN A 2 -36.92 28.29 29.41
CA ASN A 2 -35.74 28.40 28.55
C ASN A 2 -34.33 28.25 29.14
N ARG A 3 -33.58 27.23 28.69
CA ARG A 3 -32.64 27.35 27.56
C ARG A 3 -31.99 25.99 27.25
N ALA A 4 -32.38 25.39 26.13
CA ALA A 4 -31.68 24.27 25.52
C ALA A 4 -30.51 24.83 24.69
N LEU A 5 -29.29 24.39 25.01
CA LEU A 5 -28.08 24.64 24.21
C LEU A 5 -28.05 23.64 23.05
N PHE A 6 -28.37 24.11 21.85
CA PHE A 6 -28.11 23.39 20.61
C PHE A 6 -26.66 23.65 20.18
N PHE A 7 -25.83 22.62 20.23
CA PHE A 7 -24.53 22.60 19.56
C PHE A 7 -24.73 22.23 18.08
N PHE A 8 -24.58 23.22 17.20
CA PHE A 8 -24.41 22.97 15.76
C PHE A 8 -22.95 22.57 15.51
N ALA A 9 -22.70 21.28 15.30
CA ALA A 9 -21.43 20.81 14.74
C ALA A 9 -21.48 20.99 13.21
N LEU A 10 -20.77 22.00 12.71
CA LEU A 10 -20.56 22.21 11.28
C LEU A 10 -19.57 21.15 10.78
N LEU A 11 -20.08 20.05 10.22
CA LEU A 11 -19.26 19.08 9.48
C LEU A 11 -18.80 19.73 8.17
N ALA A 12 -17.58 20.24 8.15
CA ALA A 12 -16.92 20.63 6.91
C ALA A 12 -16.55 19.35 6.14
N THR A 13 -17.36 19.00 5.15
CA THR A 13 -17.01 17.97 4.17
C THR A 13 -15.90 18.50 3.27
N SER A 14 -14.65 18.10 3.52
CA SER A 14 -13.55 18.29 2.59
C SER A 14 -13.78 17.39 1.37
N THR A 15 -14.19 17.98 0.26
CA THR A 15 -14.17 17.34 -1.05
C THR A 15 -12.74 16.95 -1.41
N VAL A 16 -12.48 15.64 -1.50
CA VAL A 16 -11.25 15.07 -2.05
C VAL A 16 -11.26 15.35 -3.55
N GLY A 17 -10.53 16.39 -3.97
CA GLY A 17 -10.23 16.61 -5.37
C GLY A 17 -9.23 15.58 -5.85
N CYS A 18 -9.58 14.82 -6.90
CA CYS A 18 -8.63 14.00 -7.67
C CYS A 18 -7.39 14.85 -8.02
N ALA A 19 -6.24 14.50 -7.46
CA ALA A 19 -4.96 15.01 -7.91
C ALA A 19 -4.66 14.38 -9.28
N THR A 20 -4.92 15.12 -10.34
CA THR A 20 -4.36 14.84 -11.66
C THR A 20 -2.85 14.96 -11.56
N SER A 21 -2.16 13.81 -11.64
CA SER A 21 -0.74 13.73 -11.96
C SER A 21 -0.52 14.42 -13.31
N SER A 22 -0.10 15.68 -13.24
CA SER A 22 0.42 16.39 -14.38
C SER A 22 1.86 15.93 -14.54
N LYS A 23 2.14 15.24 -15.64
CA LYS A 23 3.49 15.11 -16.17
C LYS A 23 4.18 16.48 -16.05
N LEU A 24 5.29 16.53 -15.32
CA LEU A 24 6.18 17.67 -15.19
C LEU A 24 6.68 18.06 -16.60
N GLY A 25 5.91 18.90 -17.26
CA GLY A 25 6.16 19.42 -18.60
C GLY A 25 5.61 20.83 -18.71
N ALA A 26 5.88 21.65 -17.69
CA ALA A 26 5.60 23.08 -17.73
C ALA A 26 6.70 23.80 -16.94
N GLU A 27 7.89 23.87 -17.54
CA GLU A 27 8.88 24.89 -17.18
C GLU A 27 8.26 26.27 -17.49
N GLY A 28 7.46 26.78 -16.56
CA GLY A 28 7.16 28.20 -16.53
C GLY A 28 8.47 28.99 -16.48
N PRO A 29 8.48 30.27 -16.92
CA PRO A 29 9.70 31.03 -17.03
C PRO A 29 10.52 30.95 -15.73
N PRO A 30 11.83 30.69 -15.82
CA PRO A 30 12.67 30.41 -14.66
C PRO A 30 12.56 31.55 -13.65
N ARG A 31 12.28 31.16 -12.40
CA ARG A 31 11.91 32.07 -11.31
C ARG A 31 13.09 32.28 -10.36
N ALA A 32 13.07 33.35 -9.58
CA ALA A 32 14.06 33.64 -8.56
C ALA A 32 13.61 33.12 -7.18
N THR A 33 14.57 32.99 -6.25
CA THR A 33 14.31 32.57 -4.87
C THR A 33 14.93 33.58 -3.89
N LEU A 34 14.19 33.90 -2.83
CA LEU A 34 14.71 34.66 -1.69
C LEU A 34 14.85 33.73 -0.48
N GLU A 35 16.06 33.61 0.07
CA GLU A 35 16.32 33.00 1.38
C GLU A 35 16.41 34.12 2.43
N VAL A 36 15.53 34.07 3.43
CA VAL A 36 15.57 35.00 4.57
C VAL A 36 15.99 34.23 5.81
N VAL A 37 16.99 34.75 6.52
CA VAL A 37 17.50 34.18 7.78
C VAL A 37 17.12 35.11 8.91
N ASN A 38 16.26 34.66 9.81
CA ASN A 38 15.82 35.44 10.95
C ASN A 38 16.77 35.26 12.14
N GLN A 39 17.75 36.14 12.26
CA GLN A 39 18.66 36.22 13.41
C GLN A 39 18.17 37.26 14.43
N THR A 40 16.88 37.61 14.43
CA THR A 40 16.30 38.50 15.45
C THR A 40 15.67 37.69 16.58
N ASN A 41 15.33 38.35 17.69
CA ASN A 41 14.62 37.72 18.81
C ASN A 41 13.11 37.56 18.61
N TYR A 42 12.57 37.96 17.46
CA TYR A 42 11.13 38.06 17.24
C TYR A 42 10.71 37.23 16.03
N LEU A 43 9.45 36.78 16.02
CA LEU A 43 8.80 36.27 14.80
C LEU A 43 8.78 37.40 13.76
N GLN A 44 9.11 37.08 12.51
CA GLN A 44 9.16 38.04 11.41
C GLN A 44 8.13 37.67 10.34
N GLN A 45 7.24 38.59 10.01
CA GLN A 45 6.36 38.48 8.85
C GLN A 45 7.05 39.13 7.64
N ILE A 46 7.29 38.33 6.60
CA ILE A 46 7.96 38.78 5.38
C ILE A 46 6.92 39.15 4.33
N ALA A 47 7.08 40.30 3.71
CA ALA A 47 6.23 40.79 2.63
C ALA A 47 7.07 41.29 1.44
N LEU A 48 6.49 41.17 0.25
CA LEU A 48 6.99 41.67 -1.03
C LEU A 48 6.02 42.74 -1.55
N ASP A 49 6.46 43.99 -1.62
CA ASP A 49 5.63 45.13 -2.03
C ASP A 49 4.25 45.16 -1.33
N GLY A 50 4.24 44.85 -0.02
CA GLY A 50 3.02 44.80 0.80
C GLY A 50 2.27 43.46 0.81
N TRP A 51 2.59 42.54 -0.09
CA TRP A 51 2.00 41.20 -0.13
C TRP A 51 2.73 40.27 0.84
N THR A 52 2.01 39.71 1.81
CA THR A 52 2.59 38.77 2.78
C THR A 52 3.02 37.48 2.08
N LEU A 53 4.30 37.14 2.22
CA LEU A 53 4.87 35.88 1.72
C LEU A 53 4.80 34.78 2.78
N GLY A 54 4.95 35.12 4.05
CA GLY A 54 4.91 34.17 5.16
C GLY A 54 5.58 34.70 6.42
N THR A 55 5.72 33.84 7.44
CA THR A 55 6.38 34.16 8.70
C THR A 55 7.64 33.30 8.91
N ILE A 56 8.58 33.79 9.72
CA ILE A 56 9.82 33.09 10.06
C ILE A 56 10.07 33.23 11.57
N GLU A 57 10.13 32.10 12.27
CA GLU A 57 10.44 32.07 13.71
C GLU A 57 11.87 32.54 14.00
N ARG A 58 12.12 32.86 15.28
CA ARG A 58 13.45 33.24 15.78
C ARG A 58 14.46 32.13 15.50
N GLY A 59 15.62 32.50 14.96
CA GLY A 59 16.72 31.56 14.68
C GLY A 59 16.42 30.58 13.55
N LYS A 60 15.35 30.80 12.77
CA LYS A 60 14.99 29.99 11.61
C LYS A 60 15.32 30.71 10.31
N ARG A 61 15.21 29.97 9.22
CA ARG A 61 15.36 30.47 7.85
C ARG A 61 14.17 30.01 7.02
N ALA A 62 13.78 30.79 6.03
CA ALA A 62 12.75 30.41 5.07
C ALA A 62 13.18 30.74 3.65
N ARG A 63 12.68 29.98 2.68
CA ARG A 63 12.88 30.22 1.25
C ARG A 63 11.55 30.53 0.57
N PHE A 64 11.46 31.72 0.00
CA PHE A 64 10.33 32.15 -0.82
C PHE A 64 10.70 31.94 -2.28
N ARG A 65 10.10 30.91 -2.87
CA ARG A 65 10.37 30.51 -4.26
C ARG A 65 9.40 31.18 -5.22
N ARG A 66 9.67 30.95 -6.50
CA ARG A 66 8.76 31.31 -7.59
C ARG A 66 8.52 32.83 -7.71
N LEU A 67 9.48 33.63 -7.25
CA LEU A 67 9.45 35.08 -7.35
C LEU A 67 9.84 35.53 -8.77
N ARG A 68 9.26 36.63 -9.23
CA ARG A 68 9.64 37.22 -10.53
C ARG A 68 11.05 37.82 -10.42
N PRO A 69 11.98 37.58 -11.37
CA PRO A 69 13.26 38.28 -11.38
C PRO A 69 13.07 39.81 -11.46
N GLY A 70 14.00 40.57 -10.89
CA GLY A 70 13.94 42.04 -10.81
C GLY A 70 14.42 42.59 -9.46
N VAL A 71 14.44 43.91 -9.31
CA VAL A 71 14.73 44.56 -8.03
C VAL A 71 13.42 44.82 -7.30
N TRP A 72 13.24 44.18 -6.15
CA TRP A 72 11.98 44.18 -5.42
C TRP A 72 12.11 44.75 -4.01
N GLY A 73 11.06 45.39 -3.53
CA GLY A 73 10.97 45.91 -2.16
C GLY A 73 10.46 44.83 -1.19
N PHE A 74 11.34 44.37 -0.32
CA PHE A 74 10.96 43.46 0.75
C PHE A 74 10.82 44.20 2.08
N SER A 75 9.87 43.76 2.90
CA SER A 75 9.77 44.21 4.29
C SER A 75 9.59 43.04 5.24
N ALA A 76 10.24 43.14 6.40
CA ALA A 76 10.07 42.24 7.53
C ALA A 76 9.43 43.05 8.66
N LEU A 77 8.27 42.61 9.15
CA LEU A 77 7.56 43.18 10.28
C LEU A 77 7.70 42.22 11.47
N SER A 78 8.29 42.69 12.56
CA SER A 78 8.40 41.89 13.77
C SER A 78 7.06 41.83 14.51
N SER A 79 6.89 40.80 15.34
CA SER A 79 5.75 40.68 16.24
C SER A 79 5.59 41.84 17.24
N VAL A 80 6.62 42.68 17.42
CA VAL A 80 6.60 43.89 18.27
C VAL A 80 6.43 45.19 17.45
N GLY A 81 6.09 45.09 16.17
CA GLY A 81 5.80 46.23 15.30
C GLY A 81 7.03 46.91 14.67
N ALA A 82 8.25 46.41 14.92
CA ALA A 82 9.45 46.94 14.27
C ALA A 82 9.49 46.50 12.81
N ARG A 83 9.78 47.44 11.90
CA ARG A 83 9.81 47.18 10.45
C ARG A 83 11.20 47.42 9.86
N THR A 84 11.67 46.45 9.08
CA THR A 84 12.90 46.57 8.29
C THR A 84 12.54 46.41 6.82
N THR A 85 13.07 47.28 5.95
CA THR A 85 12.86 47.22 4.50
C THR A 85 14.17 47.07 3.75
N ARG A 86 14.16 46.38 2.60
CA ARG A 86 15.33 46.23 1.74
C ARG A 86 14.93 46.05 0.29
N LYS A 87 15.63 46.76 -0.62
CA LYS A 87 15.57 46.45 -2.05
C LYS A 87 16.55 45.33 -2.36
N ILE A 88 16.08 44.23 -2.93
CA ILE A 88 16.89 43.04 -3.19
C ILE A 88 16.81 42.70 -4.69
N PRO A 89 17.95 42.60 -5.39
CA PRO A 89 17.97 42.08 -6.76
C PRO A 89 17.72 40.58 -6.75
N LEU A 90 16.67 40.15 -7.43
CA LEU A 90 16.33 38.76 -7.66
C LEU A 90 16.76 38.36 -9.07
N ILE A 91 17.77 37.51 -9.15
CA ILE A 91 18.28 37.00 -10.42
C ILE A 91 17.66 35.63 -10.71
N ARG A 92 17.30 35.41 -11.97
CA ARG A 92 16.74 34.15 -12.48
C ARG A 92 17.63 32.97 -12.09
N GLY A 93 17.05 31.94 -11.47
CA GLY A 93 17.77 30.73 -11.07
C GLY A 93 18.72 30.90 -9.87
N GLN A 94 18.89 32.12 -9.34
CA GLN A 94 19.72 32.38 -8.18
C GLN A 94 18.90 32.48 -6.89
N ILE A 95 19.58 32.23 -5.77
CA ILE A 95 19.05 32.41 -4.43
C ILE A 95 19.64 33.70 -3.86
N ALA A 96 18.84 34.76 -3.78
CA ALA A 96 19.21 35.96 -3.04
C ALA A 96 19.09 35.69 -1.55
N ARG A 97 20.03 36.19 -0.72
CA ARG A 97 20.00 36.01 0.74
C ARG A 97 19.79 37.32 1.47
N TRP A 98 18.89 37.31 2.45
CA TRP A 98 18.66 38.43 3.39
C TRP A 98 18.75 37.95 4.84
N ASN A 99 19.81 38.38 5.54
CA ASN A 99 19.93 38.16 6.98
C ASN A 99 19.24 39.31 7.73
N LEU A 100 18.27 38.98 8.57
CA LEU A 100 17.64 39.91 9.51
C LEU A 100 18.44 39.88 10.80
N LEU A 101 19.22 40.92 11.04
CA LEU A 101 20.07 41.07 12.21
C LEU A 101 19.31 41.79 13.34
N PRO A 102 19.64 41.53 14.61
CA PRO A 102 19.09 42.28 15.73
C PRO A 102 19.55 43.75 15.65
N LYS A 103 18.69 44.68 16.11
CA LYS A 103 19.01 46.11 16.14
C LYS A 103 20.00 46.46 17.25
N GLU A 104 20.02 45.66 18.31
CA GLU A 104 20.94 45.81 19.44
C GLU A 104 22.21 45.00 19.17
N ALA A 105 23.34 45.68 19.07
CA ALA A 105 24.65 45.06 18.89
C ALA A 105 25.00 44.27 20.17
N GLY A 106 25.28 42.97 20.04
CA GLY A 106 25.81 42.16 21.14
C GLY A 106 25.22 40.74 21.29
N THR A 107 24.11 40.42 20.61
CA THR A 107 23.61 39.04 20.55
C THR A 107 23.96 38.41 19.21
N GLU A 108 25.06 37.68 19.15
CA GLU A 108 25.33 36.80 18.01
C GLU A 108 24.38 35.60 18.08
N PHE A 109 23.46 35.53 17.12
CA PHE A 109 22.66 34.32 16.94
C PHE A 109 23.42 33.35 16.05
N PRO A 110 23.47 32.05 16.42
CA PRO A 110 24.08 31.05 15.57
C PRO A 110 23.42 31.12 14.20
N VAL A 111 24.24 31.13 13.15
CA VAL A 111 23.73 31.06 11.78
C VAL A 111 22.95 29.76 11.68
N PRO A 112 21.64 29.80 11.35
CA PRO A 112 20.83 28.59 11.28
C PRO A 112 21.49 27.63 10.29
N PRO A 113 21.42 26.31 10.49
CA PRO A 113 22.06 25.38 9.57
C PRO A 113 21.43 25.48 8.17
N GLY A 114 22.23 25.23 7.13
CA GLY A 114 21.75 25.29 5.75
C GLY A 114 20.73 24.20 5.44
N PHE A 115 19.85 24.46 4.47
CA PHE A 115 18.91 23.45 3.99
C PHE A 115 19.62 22.32 3.24
N ALA A 116 19.12 21.11 3.41
CA ALA A 116 19.50 19.93 2.65
C ALA A 116 18.56 19.69 1.46
N GLU A 117 18.99 18.76 0.63
CA GLU A 117 18.26 18.19 -0.48
C GLU A 117 18.17 16.68 -0.32
N ILE A 118 16.98 16.12 -0.57
CA ILE A 118 16.77 14.68 -0.60
C ILE A 118 16.21 14.30 -1.96
N THR A 119 16.86 13.36 -2.62
CA THR A 119 16.39 12.72 -3.85
C THR A 119 15.92 11.31 -3.50
N LEU A 120 14.66 11.03 -3.79
CA LEU A 120 14.04 9.72 -3.60
C LEU A 120 13.90 9.07 -4.96
N VAL A 121 14.44 7.87 -5.13
CA VAL A 121 14.35 7.11 -6.39
C VAL A 121 13.48 5.89 -6.14
N ASN A 122 12.35 5.77 -6.83
CA ASN A 122 11.48 4.62 -6.65
C ASN A 122 11.95 3.43 -7.49
N GLN A 123 12.67 2.52 -6.86
CA GLN A 123 13.12 1.26 -7.46
C GLN A 123 12.07 0.14 -7.37
N ALA A 124 10.97 0.37 -6.66
CA ALA A 124 9.87 -0.60 -6.63
C ALA A 124 9.14 -0.62 -7.98
N LYS A 125 8.64 -1.80 -8.36
CA LYS A 125 7.77 -1.98 -9.54
C LYS A 125 6.33 -1.49 -9.29
N ARG A 126 6.14 -0.58 -8.35
CA ARG A 126 4.84 -0.12 -7.85
C ARG A 126 4.92 1.36 -7.51
N ASP A 127 3.79 2.03 -7.63
CA ASP A 127 3.67 3.42 -7.21
C ASP A 127 3.69 3.51 -5.68
N LEU A 128 4.36 4.54 -5.17
CA LEU A 128 4.51 4.80 -3.75
C LEU A 128 3.83 6.11 -3.37
N THR A 129 3.37 6.20 -2.13
CA THR A 129 3.09 7.47 -1.47
C THR A 129 4.16 7.69 -0.41
N VAL A 130 4.86 8.82 -0.49
CA VAL A 130 5.92 9.18 0.44
C VAL A 130 5.50 10.35 1.31
N HIS A 131 5.72 10.20 2.62
CA HIS A 131 5.52 11.24 3.61
C HIS A 131 6.85 11.57 4.26
N LEU A 132 7.26 12.83 4.19
CA LEU A 132 8.41 13.32 4.94
C LEU A 132 7.88 14.35 5.93
N LEU A 133 8.05 14.08 7.22
CA LEU A 133 7.41 14.81 8.34
C LEU A 133 7.29 16.32 8.09
N GLY A 134 6.06 16.84 8.20
CA GLY A 134 5.74 18.25 7.98
C GLY A 134 5.49 18.64 6.51
N ARG A 135 5.56 17.70 5.57
CA ARG A 135 5.19 17.91 4.16
C ARG A 135 3.94 17.10 3.79
N PRO A 136 3.13 17.61 2.84
CA PRO A 136 2.04 16.82 2.29
C PRO A 136 2.60 15.57 1.59
N ALA A 137 1.82 14.50 1.66
CA ALA A 137 2.07 13.25 0.95
C ALA A 137 2.32 13.52 -0.54
N GLN A 138 3.29 12.82 -1.12
CA GLN A 138 3.57 12.91 -2.56
C GLN A 138 3.51 11.52 -3.18
N SER A 139 2.83 11.41 -4.31
CA SER A 139 2.84 10.20 -5.13
C SER A 139 4.14 10.14 -5.92
N LEU A 140 4.74 8.96 -5.97
CA LEU A 140 5.98 8.68 -6.68
C LEU A 140 5.81 7.40 -7.51
N PHE A 141 5.76 7.54 -8.83
CA PHE A 141 5.52 6.40 -9.72
C PHE A 141 6.72 5.45 -9.77
N SER A 142 6.47 4.21 -10.18
CA SER A 142 7.54 3.21 -10.40
C SER A 142 8.61 3.75 -11.35
N GLY A 143 9.88 3.71 -10.94
CA GLY A 143 11.02 4.21 -11.71
C GLY A 143 11.23 5.71 -11.69
N ASP A 144 10.29 6.48 -11.13
CA ASP A 144 10.41 7.93 -11.05
C ASP A 144 11.36 8.38 -9.93
N THR A 145 11.83 9.63 -10.06
CA THR A 145 12.66 10.31 -9.06
C THR A 145 11.94 11.53 -8.52
N LEU A 146 11.86 11.65 -7.19
CA LEU A 146 11.33 12.81 -6.49
C LEU A 146 12.42 13.59 -5.79
N ARG A 147 12.58 14.86 -6.17
CA ARG A 147 13.55 15.78 -5.56
C ARG A 147 12.88 16.69 -4.54
N LEU A 148 13.19 16.47 -3.27
CA LEU A 148 12.72 17.26 -2.15
C LEU A 148 13.77 18.30 -1.74
N LEU A 149 13.45 19.56 -2.04
CA LEU A 149 14.31 20.70 -1.75
C LEU A 149 13.88 21.40 -0.45
N ASP A 150 14.80 22.10 0.20
CA ASP A 150 14.62 22.88 1.43
C ASP A 150 14.26 21.99 2.63
N ILE A 151 14.98 20.89 2.79
CA ILE A 151 14.82 20.02 3.96
C ILE A 151 15.61 20.63 5.12
N GLU A 152 14.93 20.88 6.24
CA GLU A 152 15.61 21.30 7.46
C GLU A 152 16.46 20.14 8.00
N PRO A 153 17.71 20.40 8.41
CA PRO A 153 18.57 19.37 8.98
C PRO A 153 18.05 18.86 10.33
N GLY A 154 18.55 17.70 10.76
CA GLY A 154 18.16 17.01 11.98
C GLY A 154 17.53 15.63 11.71
N ALA A 155 16.99 15.02 12.76
CA ALA A 155 16.26 13.75 12.66
C ALA A 155 14.92 13.95 11.95
N ARG A 156 14.65 13.07 10.99
CA ARG A 156 13.44 13.03 10.16
C ARG A 156 12.93 11.59 10.08
N GLN A 157 11.68 11.47 9.67
CA GLN A 157 11.05 10.18 9.40
C GLN A 157 10.48 10.25 7.98
N LEU A 158 10.90 9.31 7.14
CA LEU A 158 10.32 9.05 5.84
C LEU A 158 9.36 7.86 6.00
N VAL A 159 8.09 8.07 5.68
CA VAL A 159 7.09 7.00 5.65
C VAL A 159 6.76 6.69 4.20
N ILE A 160 6.78 5.41 3.84
CA ILE A 160 6.49 4.91 2.51
C ILE A 160 5.27 4.02 2.59
N GLU A 161 4.28 4.28 1.74
CA GLU A 161 3.05 3.51 1.64
C GLU A 161 2.83 3.05 0.20
N VAL A 162 2.20 1.88 0.03
CA VAL A 162 1.73 1.42 -1.29
C VAL A 162 0.22 1.64 -1.36
N PRO A 163 -0.29 2.54 -2.24
CA PRO A 163 -1.71 2.87 -2.32
C PRO A 163 -2.61 1.63 -2.46
N GLY A 164 -3.70 1.60 -1.71
CA GLY A 164 -4.67 0.49 -1.74
C GLY A 164 -4.22 -0.77 -0.99
N THR A 165 -3.12 -0.73 -0.26
CA THR A 165 -2.63 -1.85 0.56
C THR A 165 -2.42 -1.43 2.01
N SER A 166 -2.16 -2.40 2.89
CA SER A 166 -1.77 -2.15 4.29
C SER A 166 -0.25 -1.94 4.48
N TYR A 167 0.53 -1.95 3.40
CA TYR A 167 1.98 -1.80 3.48
C TYR A 167 2.35 -0.38 3.89
N HIS A 168 3.11 -0.27 4.99
CA HIS A 168 3.75 0.95 5.45
C HIS A 168 5.16 0.62 5.93
N ARG A 169 6.13 1.48 5.60
CA ARG A 169 7.51 1.37 6.07
C ARG A 169 7.97 2.72 6.59
N GLU A 170 8.47 2.73 7.82
CA GLU A 170 9.07 3.92 8.42
C GLU A 170 10.60 3.82 8.34
N MET A 171 11.23 4.88 7.85
CA MET A 171 12.68 4.98 7.72
C MET A 171 13.16 6.21 8.50
N PRO A 172 13.87 6.01 9.63
CA PRO A 172 14.52 7.12 10.31
C PRO A 172 15.64 7.67 9.42
N LEU A 173 15.70 9.00 9.29
CA LEU A 173 16.69 9.70 8.47
C LEU A 173 17.37 10.77 9.32
N THR A 174 18.71 10.81 9.29
CA THR A 174 19.47 11.94 9.80
C THR A 174 19.90 12.80 8.63
N VAL A 175 19.47 14.06 8.63
CA VAL A 175 19.74 14.98 7.53
C VAL A 175 20.74 16.03 7.98
N ASP A 176 21.94 16.00 7.40
CA ASP A 176 22.96 17.00 7.69
C ASP A 176 22.72 18.32 6.95
N ALA A 177 23.24 19.41 7.52
CA ALA A 177 23.11 20.73 6.93
C ALA A 177 23.80 20.80 5.56
N LYS A 178 23.08 21.28 4.54
CA LYS A 178 23.56 21.36 3.14
C LYS A 178 23.90 20.01 2.49
N ALA A 179 23.49 18.89 3.08
CA ALA A 179 23.69 17.59 2.46
C ALA A 179 22.78 17.40 1.24
N THR A 180 23.25 16.60 0.29
CA THR A 180 22.44 16.01 -0.77
C THR A 180 22.38 14.51 -0.51
N LEU A 181 21.21 14.01 -0.14
CA LEU A 181 20.98 12.59 0.14
C LEU A 181 20.22 11.97 -1.03
N SER A 182 20.68 10.81 -1.52
CA SER A 182 19.93 9.99 -2.47
C SER A 182 19.49 8.71 -1.78
N ILE A 183 18.20 8.39 -1.85
CA ILE A 183 17.61 7.21 -1.22
C ILE A 183 16.89 6.39 -2.28
N ASP A 184 17.36 5.17 -2.51
CA ASP A 184 16.65 4.18 -3.29
C ASP A 184 15.52 3.57 -2.45
N LEU A 185 14.30 3.78 -2.89
CA LEU A 185 13.10 3.26 -2.24
C LEU A 185 12.76 1.90 -2.83
N THR A 186 12.78 0.89 -1.98
CA THR A 186 12.33 -0.46 -2.28
C THR A 186 11.15 -0.83 -1.38
N VAL A 187 10.33 -1.75 -1.88
CA VAL A 187 9.31 -2.42 -1.07
C VAL A 187 9.76 -3.84 -0.82
N ASP A 188 9.61 -4.28 0.43
CA ASP A 188 9.93 -5.65 0.77
C ASP A 188 8.84 -6.57 0.21
N VAL A 189 9.26 -7.59 -0.53
CA VAL A 189 8.38 -8.54 -1.21
C VAL A 189 8.85 -9.98 -1.02
N GLY A 190 7.94 -10.93 -1.14
CA GLY A 190 8.19 -12.36 -1.28
C GLY A 190 7.46 -12.94 -2.49
N SER A 191 7.42 -14.26 -2.59
CA SER A 191 6.62 -14.96 -3.60
C SER A 191 5.80 -16.10 -3.02
N ILE A 192 4.69 -16.43 -3.70
CA ILE A 192 3.79 -17.51 -3.31
C ILE A 192 3.62 -18.44 -4.50
N GLN A 193 4.07 -19.69 -4.36
CA GLN A 193 3.77 -20.75 -5.30
C GLN A 193 2.41 -21.36 -4.97
N ILE A 194 1.47 -21.32 -5.91
CA ILE A 194 0.12 -21.84 -5.71
C ILE A 194 -0.09 -23.00 -6.66
N TRP A 195 -0.35 -24.18 -6.11
CA TRP A 195 -0.63 -25.39 -6.88
C TRP A 195 -2.13 -25.66 -6.89
N ASN A 196 -2.71 -25.95 -8.05
CA ASN A 196 -4.14 -26.22 -8.18
C ASN A 196 -4.42 -27.71 -8.39
N SER A 197 -4.80 -28.41 -7.33
CA SER A 197 -5.22 -29.82 -7.32
C SER A 197 -6.74 -30.00 -7.20
N THR A 198 -7.54 -28.98 -7.51
CA THR A 198 -8.99 -28.99 -7.23
C THR A 198 -9.83 -29.77 -8.23
N GLY A 199 -9.28 -30.17 -9.37
CA GLY A 199 -10.04 -30.82 -10.45
C GLY A 199 -10.73 -29.84 -11.42
N GLU A 200 -10.58 -28.53 -11.21
CA GLU A 200 -11.18 -27.48 -12.05
C GLU A 200 -10.28 -26.23 -12.14
N LYS A 201 -10.62 -25.28 -13.03
CA LYS A 201 -9.98 -23.96 -13.04
C LYS A 201 -10.43 -23.14 -11.83
N VAL A 202 -9.51 -22.38 -11.26
CA VAL A 202 -9.79 -21.49 -10.12
C VAL A 202 -9.42 -20.04 -10.44
N GLN A 203 -10.29 -19.13 -10.01
CA GLN A 203 -10.01 -17.69 -9.96
C GLN A 203 -9.36 -17.34 -8.63
N LEU A 204 -8.09 -16.93 -8.68
CA LEU A 204 -7.35 -16.49 -7.52
C LEU A 204 -7.58 -15.01 -7.23
N LEU A 205 -7.62 -14.65 -5.95
CA LEU A 205 -7.61 -13.28 -5.45
C LEU A 205 -6.54 -13.16 -4.35
N LEU A 206 -5.74 -12.11 -4.42
CA LEU A 206 -4.79 -11.71 -3.38
C LEU A 206 -5.24 -10.36 -2.83
N ASP A 207 -5.55 -10.31 -1.53
CA ASP A 207 -6.05 -9.12 -0.84
C ASP A 207 -7.25 -8.47 -1.53
N GLY A 208 -8.12 -9.30 -2.12
CA GLY A 208 -9.31 -8.87 -2.87
C GLY A 208 -9.04 -8.48 -4.32
N MET A 209 -7.78 -8.39 -4.76
CA MET A 209 -7.42 -8.13 -6.15
C MET A 209 -7.39 -9.43 -6.97
N VAL A 210 -8.10 -9.43 -8.09
CA VAL A 210 -8.17 -10.54 -9.06
C VAL A 210 -6.78 -10.81 -9.64
N GLN A 211 -6.36 -12.07 -9.60
CA GLN A 211 -5.11 -12.57 -10.17
C GLN A 211 -5.39 -13.40 -11.43
N PRO A 212 -4.37 -13.88 -12.17
CA PRO A 212 -4.58 -14.83 -13.26
C PRO A 212 -5.32 -16.11 -12.81
N LEU A 213 -6.07 -16.71 -13.73
CA LEU A 213 -6.69 -18.02 -13.53
C LEU A 213 -5.61 -19.10 -13.43
N ILE A 214 -5.83 -20.11 -12.59
CA ILE A 214 -4.94 -21.28 -12.48
C ILE A 214 -5.67 -22.51 -13.04
N GLU A 215 -5.08 -23.16 -14.04
CA GLU A 215 -5.58 -24.41 -14.61
C GLU A 215 -5.47 -25.56 -13.63
N ASN A 216 -6.36 -26.56 -13.74
CA ASN A 216 -6.27 -27.76 -12.94
C ASN A 216 -4.94 -28.50 -13.22
N GLY A 217 -4.29 -28.97 -12.15
CA GLY A 217 -3.02 -29.71 -12.22
C GLY A 217 -1.80 -28.83 -12.55
N THR A 218 -1.95 -27.51 -12.57
CA THR A 218 -0.85 -26.57 -12.81
C THR A 218 -0.55 -25.75 -11.57
N SER A 219 0.57 -25.02 -11.60
CA SER A 219 0.86 -24.02 -10.58
C SER A 219 1.13 -22.65 -11.17
N HIS A 220 0.97 -21.65 -10.32
CA HIS A 220 1.21 -20.26 -10.62
C HIS A 220 2.03 -19.63 -9.50
N GLU A 221 3.06 -18.89 -9.87
CA GLU A 221 3.85 -18.10 -8.92
C GLU A 221 3.30 -16.67 -8.90
N LEU A 222 2.84 -16.23 -7.73
CA LEU A 222 2.66 -14.81 -7.47
C LEU A 222 4.00 -14.23 -7.03
N SER A 223 4.67 -13.52 -7.92
CA SER A 223 5.87 -12.74 -7.60
C SER A 223 5.51 -11.36 -7.05
N ASP A 224 6.49 -10.71 -6.41
CA ASP A 224 6.37 -9.34 -5.90
C ASP A 224 5.19 -9.14 -4.92
N VAL A 225 4.91 -10.15 -4.08
CA VAL A 225 3.88 -10.09 -3.04
C VAL A 225 4.42 -9.31 -1.85
N LEU A 226 3.75 -8.23 -1.45
CA LEU A 226 4.20 -7.39 -0.34
C LEU A 226 4.30 -8.19 0.98
N VAL A 227 5.28 -7.86 1.82
CA VAL A 227 5.45 -8.49 3.15
C VAL A 227 4.32 -8.14 4.12
N GLY A 228 4.13 -8.96 5.15
CA GLY A 228 3.08 -8.83 6.17
C GLY A 228 1.95 -9.84 5.97
N VAL A 229 0.81 -9.61 6.63
CA VAL A 229 -0.34 -10.52 6.57
C VAL A 229 -1.08 -10.36 5.25
N ARG A 230 -1.26 -11.47 4.52
CA ARG A 230 -1.90 -11.54 3.21
C ARG A 230 -3.08 -12.50 3.22
N GLN A 231 -4.16 -12.09 2.56
CA GLN A 231 -5.35 -12.90 2.38
C GLN A 231 -5.40 -13.44 0.96
N LEU A 232 -5.25 -14.75 0.83
CA LEU A 232 -5.47 -15.46 -0.41
C LEU A 232 -6.88 -16.05 -0.43
N ARG A 233 -7.56 -15.92 -1.58
CA ARG A 233 -8.84 -16.57 -1.84
C ARG A 233 -8.80 -17.21 -3.23
N ALA A 234 -9.40 -18.36 -3.39
CA ALA A 234 -9.59 -18.96 -4.71
C ALA A 234 -11.05 -19.38 -4.88
N HIS A 235 -11.61 -19.20 -6.07
CA HIS A 235 -12.98 -19.60 -6.41
C HIS A 235 -12.96 -20.58 -7.59
N GLY A 236 -13.50 -21.80 -7.41
CA GLY A 236 -13.70 -22.76 -8.48
C GLY A 236 -14.73 -22.25 -9.49
N LEU A 237 -14.36 -22.22 -10.77
CA LEU A 237 -15.21 -21.62 -11.82
C LEU A 237 -16.40 -22.51 -12.21
N LYS A 238 -16.31 -23.82 -12.01
CA LYS A 238 -17.37 -24.78 -12.33
C LYS A 238 -18.26 -25.04 -11.13
N THR A 239 -17.68 -25.25 -9.95
CA THR A 239 -18.44 -25.60 -8.74
C THR A 239 -18.85 -24.39 -7.90
N GLY A 240 -18.22 -23.23 -8.10
CA GLY A 240 -18.39 -22.06 -7.24
C GLY A 240 -17.73 -22.20 -5.85
N ARG A 241 -16.97 -23.27 -5.62
CA ARG A 241 -16.31 -23.55 -4.33
C ARG A 241 -15.30 -22.48 -3.98
N LYS A 242 -15.20 -22.13 -2.70
CA LYS A 242 -14.30 -21.08 -2.20
C LYS A 242 -13.23 -21.65 -1.28
N TYR A 243 -11.99 -21.21 -1.48
CA TYR A 243 -10.82 -21.56 -0.69
C TYR A 243 -10.25 -20.30 -0.08
N TYR A 244 -9.75 -20.39 1.15
CA TYR A 244 -9.22 -19.25 1.91
C TYR A 244 -7.93 -19.65 2.60
N LYS A 245 -6.92 -18.77 2.55
CA LYS A 245 -5.69 -18.92 3.35
C LYS A 245 -5.20 -17.54 3.77
N THR A 246 -4.81 -17.43 5.04
CA THR A 246 -4.08 -16.26 5.54
C THR A 246 -2.62 -16.65 5.68
N LEU A 247 -1.72 -15.84 5.13
CA LEU A 247 -0.28 -16.03 5.20
C LEU A 247 0.35 -14.83 5.89
N SER A 248 1.40 -15.06 6.68
CA SER A 248 2.34 -14.00 7.07
C SER A 248 3.54 -14.13 6.14
N MET A 249 3.90 -13.06 5.44
CA MET A 249 4.98 -13.03 4.46
C MET A 249 6.16 -12.23 5.00
N ASP A 250 7.31 -12.86 5.13
CA ASP A 250 8.57 -12.18 5.45
C ASP A 250 9.31 -11.70 4.17
N PRO A 251 10.25 -10.73 4.29
CA PRO A 251 11.03 -10.27 3.15
C PRO A 251 11.78 -11.39 2.44
N ASN A 252 11.61 -11.49 1.12
CA ASN A 252 12.17 -12.51 0.24
C ASN A 252 11.74 -13.95 0.54
N GLU A 253 10.71 -14.13 1.38
CA GLU A 253 10.18 -15.46 1.68
C GLU A 253 9.48 -16.06 0.45
N LYS A 254 9.59 -17.39 0.32
CA LYS A 254 8.88 -18.17 -0.69
C LYS A 254 7.91 -19.11 0.01
N LEU A 255 6.63 -18.80 -0.06
CA LEU A 255 5.57 -19.62 0.53
C LEU A 255 4.93 -20.52 -0.53
N SER A 256 4.30 -21.60 -0.08
CA SER A 256 3.50 -22.46 -0.93
C SER A 256 2.07 -22.63 -0.43
N TRP A 257 1.14 -22.78 -1.37
CA TRP A 257 -0.25 -23.12 -1.10
C TRP A 257 -0.76 -24.13 -2.12
N ASP A 258 -1.03 -25.34 -1.65
CA ASP A 258 -1.74 -26.35 -2.44
C ASP A 258 -3.26 -26.18 -2.25
N LEU A 259 -3.94 -25.80 -3.34
CA LEU A 259 -5.38 -25.82 -3.46
C LEU A 259 -5.81 -27.26 -3.74
N SER A 260 -6.02 -28.02 -2.68
CA SER A 260 -6.59 -29.35 -2.75
C SER A 260 -8.11 -29.29 -2.68
N ALA A 261 -8.77 -30.20 -3.40
CA ALA A 261 -10.18 -30.46 -3.15
C ALA A 261 -10.29 -30.96 -1.71
N SER A 262 -11.06 -30.28 -0.85
CA SER A 262 -11.30 -30.77 0.52
C SER A 262 -12.23 -31.99 0.57
N GLU A 263 -12.54 -32.58 -0.60
CA GLU A 263 -13.43 -33.70 -0.78
C GLU A 263 -12.83 -34.75 -1.73
N GLY A 264 -13.11 -36.01 -1.46
CA GLY A 264 -12.76 -37.16 -2.25
C GLY A 264 -13.85 -37.51 -3.26
N ARG A 265 -13.47 -38.30 -4.26
CA ARG A 265 -14.38 -38.84 -5.26
C ARG A 265 -14.39 -40.36 -5.17
N LEU A 266 -15.58 -40.93 -5.19
CA LEU A 266 -15.78 -42.37 -5.22
C LEU A 266 -16.54 -42.73 -6.51
N GLU A 267 -15.92 -43.52 -7.37
CA GLU A 267 -16.61 -44.18 -8.47
C GLU A 267 -17.10 -45.54 -7.98
N VAL A 268 -18.40 -45.78 -8.04
CA VAL A 268 -18.97 -47.10 -7.74
C VAL A 268 -19.43 -47.72 -9.03
N VAL A 269 -19.09 -49.00 -9.24
CA VAL A 269 -19.61 -49.81 -10.35
C VAL A 269 -20.47 -50.92 -9.77
N ASN A 270 -21.79 -50.83 -9.99
CA ASN A 270 -22.72 -51.87 -9.59
C ASN A 270 -22.65 -53.02 -10.61
N LYS A 271 -21.94 -54.09 -10.28
CA LYS A 271 -21.89 -55.31 -11.10
C LYS A 271 -23.01 -56.31 -10.77
N SER A 272 -23.90 -55.98 -9.84
CA SER A 272 -25.02 -56.84 -9.50
C SER A 272 -26.17 -56.66 -10.50
N GLY A 273 -27.10 -57.63 -10.48
CA GLY A 273 -28.38 -57.54 -11.18
C GLY A 273 -29.48 -56.83 -10.38
N ASP A 274 -29.15 -56.22 -9.24
CA ASP A 274 -30.07 -55.50 -8.35
C ASP A 274 -29.68 -54.02 -8.30
N ASP A 275 -30.64 -53.14 -8.03
CA ASP A 275 -30.34 -51.73 -7.78
C ASP A 275 -29.72 -51.60 -6.38
N VAL A 276 -28.74 -50.71 -6.22
CA VAL A 276 -28.01 -50.54 -4.95
C VAL A 276 -28.14 -49.10 -4.42
N SER A 277 -28.36 -48.96 -3.11
CA SER A 277 -28.14 -47.70 -2.38
C SER A 277 -26.73 -47.69 -1.82
N VAL A 278 -26.03 -46.57 -1.99
CA VAL A 278 -24.65 -46.37 -1.56
C VAL A 278 -24.65 -45.36 -0.41
N ALA A 279 -24.02 -45.71 0.70
CA ALA A 279 -23.82 -44.84 1.84
C ALA A 279 -22.33 -44.69 2.16
N VAL A 280 -21.92 -43.50 2.60
CA VAL A 280 -20.57 -43.20 3.08
C VAL A 280 -20.66 -42.74 4.53
N ASP A 281 -19.95 -43.45 5.41
CA ASP A 281 -20.02 -43.28 6.86
C ASP A 281 -21.46 -43.33 7.41
N GLY A 282 -22.29 -44.19 6.80
CA GLY A 282 -23.70 -44.36 7.17
C GLY A 282 -24.67 -43.33 6.60
N LYS A 283 -24.19 -42.30 5.89
CA LYS A 283 -25.04 -41.33 5.18
C LYS A 283 -25.28 -41.80 3.74
N ASP A 284 -26.54 -41.96 3.34
CA ASP A 284 -26.89 -42.27 1.96
C ASP A 284 -26.42 -41.14 1.02
N VAL A 285 -25.61 -41.52 0.02
CA VAL A 285 -25.06 -40.61 -0.99
C VAL A 285 -25.75 -40.80 -2.35
N GLY A 286 -26.57 -41.85 -2.50
CA GLY A 286 -27.46 -42.05 -3.63
C GLY A 286 -27.53 -43.49 -4.10
N THR A 287 -28.23 -43.70 -5.21
CA THR A 287 -28.49 -45.03 -5.78
C THR A 287 -27.79 -45.23 -7.13
N LEU A 288 -27.52 -46.49 -7.45
CA LEU A 288 -27.08 -47.00 -8.76
C LEU A 288 -28.05 -48.07 -9.24
N SER A 289 -28.47 -47.99 -10.49
CA SER A 289 -29.17 -49.11 -11.12
C SER A 289 -28.25 -50.30 -11.37
N ALA A 290 -28.84 -51.49 -11.51
CA ALA A 290 -28.13 -52.71 -11.90
C ALA A 290 -27.20 -52.48 -13.10
N THR A 291 -25.99 -53.05 -13.04
CA THR A 291 -24.95 -52.97 -14.10
C THR A 291 -24.38 -51.57 -14.42
N GLN A 292 -24.82 -50.50 -13.74
CA GLN A 292 -24.35 -49.13 -14.01
C GLN A 292 -23.12 -48.74 -13.19
N SER A 293 -22.51 -47.60 -13.55
CA SER A 293 -21.52 -46.89 -12.73
C SER A 293 -21.96 -45.47 -12.43
N ARG A 294 -21.53 -44.92 -11.29
CA ARG A 294 -21.74 -43.52 -10.93
C ARG A 294 -20.56 -43.01 -10.13
N SER A 295 -20.22 -41.74 -10.34
CA SER A 295 -19.30 -41.01 -9.46
C SER A 295 -20.08 -40.27 -8.38
N PHE A 296 -19.74 -40.53 -7.14
CA PHE A 296 -20.10 -39.73 -5.98
C PHE A 296 -18.96 -38.74 -5.73
N VAL A 297 -19.30 -37.46 -5.79
CA VAL A 297 -18.38 -36.36 -5.52
C VAL A 297 -18.66 -35.79 -4.14
N ASP A 298 -17.83 -34.86 -3.71
CA ASP A 298 -18.00 -34.10 -2.48
C ASP A 298 -17.99 -34.95 -1.20
N LEU A 299 -17.23 -36.06 -1.22
CA LEU A 299 -17.12 -36.96 -0.08
C LEU A 299 -16.05 -36.48 0.90
N PRO A 300 -16.25 -36.62 2.21
CA PRO A 300 -15.22 -36.27 3.18
C PRO A 300 -13.91 -37.07 2.98
N LEU A 301 -12.75 -36.42 3.09
CA LEU A 301 -11.42 -37.07 2.94
C LEU A 301 -11.04 -37.94 4.14
N GLY A 302 -10.12 -38.90 3.95
CA GLY A 302 -9.62 -39.80 4.99
C GLY A 302 -10.17 -41.22 4.86
N HIS A 303 -10.01 -42.06 5.89
CA HIS A 303 -10.58 -43.41 5.88
C HIS A 303 -12.10 -43.34 6.02
N ARG A 304 -12.80 -43.79 4.98
CA ARG A 304 -14.25 -43.77 4.89
C ARG A 304 -14.80 -45.17 4.79
N ARG A 305 -15.92 -45.41 5.48
CA ARG A 305 -16.68 -46.64 5.40
C ARG A 305 -17.73 -46.49 4.31
N VAL A 306 -17.51 -47.12 3.16
CA VAL A 306 -18.46 -47.17 2.06
C VAL A 306 -19.30 -48.43 2.20
N THR A 307 -20.62 -48.28 2.13
CA THR A 307 -21.59 -49.37 2.22
C THR A 307 -22.48 -49.35 0.98
N ALA A 308 -22.64 -50.48 0.30
CA ALA A 308 -23.64 -50.65 -0.76
C ALA A 308 -24.68 -51.70 -0.31
N THR A 309 -25.97 -51.40 -0.47
CA THR A 309 -27.07 -52.28 -0.07
C THR A 309 -28.01 -52.51 -1.25
N GLY A 310 -28.22 -53.77 -1.63
CA GLY A 310 -29.19 -54.16 -2.67
C GLY A 310 -30.62 -53.86 -2.22
N GLN A 311 -31.39 -53.20 -3.08
CA GLN A 311 -32.76 -52.78 -2.75
C GLN A 311 -33.72 -53.95 -2.62
N SER A 312 -33.62 -54.93 -3.53
CA SER A 312 -34.50 -56.10 -3.55
C SER A 312 -33.93 -57.23 -2.70
N SER A 313 -32.65 -57.51 -2.88
CA SER A 313 -31.96 -58.65 -2.27
C SER A 313 -31.59 -58.43 -0.80
N ARG A 314 -31.50 -57.16 -0.37
CA ARG A 314 -31.00 -56.75 0.96
C ARG A 314 -29.55 -57.18 1.26
N TYR A 315 -28.81 -57.68 0.28
CA TYR A 315 -27.38 -57.96 0.44
C TYR A 315 -26.61 -56.66 0.68
N GLN A 316 -25.61 -56.73 1.57
CA GLN A 316 -24.82 -55.58 1.96
C GLN A 316 -23.33 -55.86 1.73
N TRP A 317 -22.65 -54.90 1.11
CA TRP A 317 -21.21 -54.88 0.93
C TRP A 317 -20.63 -53.67 1.67
N THR A 318 -19.55 -53.87 2.41
CA THR A 318 -18.87 -52.79 3.15
C THR A 318 -17.38 -52.82 2.82
N ILE A 319 -16.81 -51.66 2.51
CA ILE A 319 -15.38 -51.47 2.33
C ILE A 319 -14.92 -50.23 3.09
N ASN A 320 -13.78 -50.34 3.76
CA ASN A 320 -13.09 -49.19 4.33
C ASN A 320 -11.98 -48.79 3.36
N MET A 321 -11.97 -47.55 2.91
CA MET A 321 -10.95 -47.06 1.98
C MET A 321 -10.52 -45.63 2.32
N PRO A 322 -9.24 -45.28 2.11
CA PRO A 322 -8.81 -43.89 2.19
C PRO A 322 -9.34 -43.14 0.97
N LEU A 323 -10.14 -42.10 1.17
CA LEU A 323 -10.45 -41.12 0.13
C LEU A 323 -9.44 -39.97 0.24
N GLN A 324 -8.65 -39.76 -0.80
CA GLN A 324 -7.68 -38.66 -0.87
C GLN A 324 -8.16 -37.58 -1.85
N SER A 325 -7.70 -36.34 -1.64
CA SER A 325 -8.01 -35.22 -2.53
C SER A 325 -7.56 -35.57 -3.95
N GLY A 326 -8.46 -35.41 -4.92
CA GLY A 326 -8.14 -35.62 -6.34
C GLY A 326 -7.93 -37.08 -6.77
N GLN A 327 -8.01 -38.06 -5.86
CA GLN A 327 -8.01 -39.47 -6.22
C GLN A 327 -9.43 -39.97 -6.49
N SER A 328 -9.57 -40.78 -7.55
CA SER A 328 -10.78 -41.54 -7.82
C SER A 328 -10.52 -42.99 -7.41
N HIS A 329 -11.32 -43.49 -6.47
CA HIS A 329 -11.33 -44.91 -6.11
C HIS A 329 -12.48 -45.59 -6.84
N ARG A 330 -12.24 -46.78 -7.40
CA ARG A 330 -13.19 -47.57 -8.18
C ARG A 330 -13.40 -48.95 -7.57
#